data_AF-A0A2E9D9L4-F1
#
_entry.id   AF-A0A2E9D9L4-F1
#
_cell.length_a   1.000
_cell.length_b   1.000
_cell.length_c   1.000
_cell.angle_alpha   90.00
_cell.angle_beta   90.00
_cell.angle_gamma   90.00
#
_symmetry.space_group_name_H-M   'P 1'
#
loop_
_entity.id
_entity.type
_entity.pdbx_description
1 polymer ?
#
loop_
_entity_poly.entity_id
_entity_poly.type
_entity_poly.pdbx_seq_one_letter_code
_entity_poly.pdbx_strand_id
1 'polypeptide(L)'
;MNPKQVGTKPPEQNFFYGGQALIEGVMIRGNNNLSVSVRKPDGNIESKTTVISQIFTGPVKKIPFIRGSLVLIETMFLGIKSLIYSANVSAGEEEEEIGNLGVAISLSISLTFTILVFFVLPLLVVHFLDSTILSAQTPIISFTSNLIEGIIRLTFFILYIWLIGFMPDIKRVFQYHGAEHMTVKAYEANLPLEITNIRQFSTAHPRCGTAFLLLVMIISVITFAFLGRPDLWLRIISRVILIPVIAGIAYETLRFTGKHSDNIFVKWLIIPNMALQKLTTKEPDDDQIEIAIDAMENAIEADQKDLTKINE
;
A
#
# COMPACT_ATOMS: atom_id res chain seq x y z
N MET A 1 8.93 46.44 18.04
CA MET A 1 9.27 45.78 16.76
C MET A 1 9.95 44.46 17.10
N ASN A 2 9.23 43.35 16.94
CA ASN A 2 9.71 42.02 17.31
C ASN A 2 10.31 41.35 16.06
N PRO A 3 11.58 40.92 16.06
CA PRO A 3 12.20 40.33 14.89
C PRO A 3 11.62 38.94 14.61
N LYS A 4 11.39 38.70 13.31
CA LYS A 4 10.84 37.48 12.71
C LYS A 4 11.49 36.22 13.28
N GLN A 5 10.67 35.28 13.75
CA GLN A 5 11.10 33.90 13.98
C GLN A 5 11.49 33.30 12.64
N VAL A 6 12.80 33.10 12.48
CA VAL A 6 13.41 32.33 11.42
C VAL A 6 12.93 30.89 11.59
N GLY A 7 12.23 30.37 10.57
CA GLY A 7 11.76 28.99 10.55
C GLY A 7 12.91 28.04 10.86
N THR A 8 12.84 27.43 12.04
CA THR A 8 13.74 26.37 12.44
C THR A 8 13.55 25.22 11.47
N LYS A 9 14.63 24.88 10.75
CA LYS A 9 14.71 23.67 9.94
C LYS A 9 14.27 22.48 10.82
N PRO A 10 13.27 21.68 10.41
CA PRO A 10 12.86 20.53 11.21
C PRO A 10 14.08 19.61 11.43
N PRO A 11 14.19 18.96 12.60
CA PRO A 11 15.30 18.07 12.91
C PRO A 11 15.44 17.00 11.81
N GLU A 12 16.67 16.58 11.50
CA GLU A 12 16.95 15.56 10.47
C GLU A 12 15.98 14.36 10.62
N GLN A 13 15.01 14.28 9.71
CA GLN A 13 13.97 13.25 9.77
C GLN A 13 14.57 11.91 9.35
N ASN A 14 14.95 11.10 10.34
CA ASN A 14 15.33 9.70 10.13
C ASN A 14 14.12 8.78 9.83
N PHE A 15 12.92 9.34 9.69
CA PHE A 15 11.67 8.62 9.49
C PHE A 15 10.85 9.23 8.35
N PHE A 16 10.26 8.37 7.52
CA PHE A 16 9.36 8.79 6.44
C PHE A 16 7.91 8.50 6.82
N TYR A 17 7.07 9.53 6.76
CA TYR A 17 5.63 9.37 6.86
C TYR A 17 5.09 8.73 5.58
N GLY A 18 4.05 7.93 5.74
CA GLY A 18 3.30 7.35 4.63
C GLY A 18 1.93 6.92 5.12
N GLY A 19 1.00 6.76 4.19
CA GLY A 19 -0.39 6.55 4.56
C GLY A 19 -1.12 5.48 3.77
N GLN A 20 -2.43 5.48 3.99
CA GLN A 20 -3.40 4.68 3.26
C GLN A 20 -4.67 5.52 3.05
N ALA A 21 -5.22 5.47 1.84
CA ALA A 21 -6.55 6.01 1.58
C ALA A 21 -7.62 5.13 2.24
N LEU A 22 -8.64 5.79 2.79
CA LEU A 22 -9.78 5.17 3.44
C LEU A 22 -11.08 5.62 2.78
N ILE A 23 -12.21 5.13 3.29
CA ILE A 23 -13.53 5.63 2.91
C ILE A 23 -13.68 7.01 3.53
N GLU A 24 -13.88 8.04 2.70
CA GLU A 24 -13.99 9.44 3.13
C GLU A 24 -12.81 9.97 3.98
N GLY A 25 -11.63 9.33 3.90
CA GLY A 25 -10.57 9.59 4.87
C GLY A 25 -9.16 9.20 4.42
N VAL A 26 -8.19 9.60 5.25
CA VAL A 26 -6.78 9.27 5.10
C VAL A 26 -6.24 8.80 6.45
N MET A 27 -5.48 7.71 6.41
CA MET A 27 -4.62 7.31 7.52
C MET A 27 -3.18 7.71 7.21
N ILE A 28 -2.48 8.32 8.16
CA ILE A 28 -1.04 8.59 8.13
C ILE A 28 -0.35 7.84 9.27
N ARG A 29 0.66 7.04 8.91
CA ARG A 29 1.52 6.31 9.83
C ARG A 29 2.82 7.08 10.04
N GLY A 30 2.97 7.60 11.25
CA GLY A 30 4.20 8.19 11.78
C GLY A 30 5.17 7.15 12.36
N ASN A 31 6.14 7.64 13.13
CA ASN A 31 7.20 6.82 13.70
C ASN A 31 6.67 5.94 14.83
N ASN A 32 5.95 6.55 15.76
CA ASN A 32 5.35 5.89 16.92
C ASN A 32 3.83 6.00 16.93
N ASN A 33 3.27 6.95 16.17
CA ASN A 33 1.86 7.25 16.15
C ASN A 33 1.23 7.02 14.77
N LEU A 34 -0.07 6.77 14.79
CA LEU A 34 -0.93 6.64 13.63
C LEU A 34 -2.06 7.64 13.78
N SER A 35 -2.29 8.47 12.77
CA SER A 35 -3.46 9.35 12.71
C SER A 35 -4.41 8.89 11.60
N VAL A 36 -5.70 8.97 11.87
CA VAL A 36 -6.77 8.72 10.90
C VAL A 36 -7.71 9.92 10.92
N SER A 37 -7.91 10.56 9.77
CA SER A 37 -8.86 11.66 9.63
C SER A 37 -9.91 11.31 8.58
N VAL A 38 -11.18 11.56 8.90
CA VAL A 38 -12.34 11.13 8.12
C VAL A 38 -13.35 12.26 8.05
N ARG A 39 -13.95 12.46 6.87
CA ARG A 39 -15.08 13.37 6.69
C ARG A 39 -16.36 12.72 7.19
N LYS A 40 -17.04 13.37 8.13
CA LYS A 40 -18.37 12.98 8.58
C LYS A 40 -19.45 13.43 7.59
N PRO A 41 -20.67 12.82 7.64
CA PRO A 41 -21.82 13.28 6.87
C PRO A 41 -22.22 14.74 7.10
N ASP A 42 -21.90 15.30 8.28
CA ASP A 42 -22.14 16.71 8.63
C ASP A 42 -21.13 17.69 8.00
N GLY A 43 -20.10 17.18 7.30
CA GLY A 43 -19.04 17.96 6.67
C GLY A 43 -17.85 18.26 7.58
N ASN A 44 -17.92 17.95 8.88
CA ASN A 44 -16.78 18.14 9.79
C ASN A 44 -15.75 17.02 9.64
N ILE A 45 -14.50 17.31 9.96
CA ILE A 45 -13.43 16.30 10.02
C ILE A 45 -13.42 15.70 11.44
N GLU A 46 -13.40 14.39 11.52
CA GLU A 46 -13.12 13.66 12.76
C GLU A 46 -11.79 12.95 12.65
N SER A 47 -10.96 13.11 13.67
CA SER A 47 -9.58 12.63 13.66
C SER A 47 -9.27 11.83 14.92
N LYS A 48 -8.63 10.68 14.74
CA LYS A 48 -8.24 9.77 15.83
C LYS A 48 -6.77 9.44 15.71
N THR A 49 -6.04 9.68 16.79
CA THR A 49 -4.62 9.34 16.89
C THR A 49 -4.40 8.19 17.86
N THR A 50 -3.61 7.21 17.45
CA THR A 50 -3.31 6.00 18.25
C THR A 50 -1.82 5.69 18.24
N VAL A 51 -1.33 5.17 19.36
CA VAL A 51 0.06 4.72 19.49
C VAL A 51 0.22 3.35 18.80
N ILE A 52 1.26 3.22 17.98
CA ILE A 52 1.61 1.97 17.30
C ILE A 52 2.26 1.01 18.31
N SER A 53 1.82 -0.26 18.32
CA SER A 53 2.33 -1.27 19.24
C SER A 53 3.85 -1.51 19.08
N GLN A 54 4.53 -1.70 20.22
CA GLN A 54 5.99 -1.91 20.27
C GLN A 54 6.48 -3.16 19.54
N ILE A 55 5.61 -4.16 19.35
CA ILE A 55 5.95 -5.37 18.59
C ILE A 55 6.33 -5.03 17.13
N PHE A 56 5.82 -3.91 16.64
CA PHE A 56 6.04 -3.40 15.29
C PHE A 56 7.15 -2.33 15.20
N THR A 57 7.64 -1.85 16.35
CA THR A 57 8.77 -0.90 16.43
C THR A 57 10.06 -1.54 16.99
N GLY A 58 10.01 -2.81 17.40
CA GLY A 58 11.11 -3.56 18.00
C GLY A 58 12.25 -4.00 17.04
N PRO A 59 13.30 -4.68 17.57
CA PRO A 59 14.54 -4.98 16.84
C PRO A 59 14.38 -5.99 15.70
N VAL A 60 13.34 -6.82 15.71
CA VAL A 60 13.08 -7.85 14.68
C VAL A 60 12.83 -7.21 13.30
N LYS A 61 12.35 -5.96 13.26
CA LYS A 61 12.21 -5.14 12.03
C LYS A 61 13.54 -4.81 11.34
N LYS A 62 14.69 -5.09 11.99
CA LYS A 62 16.01 -4.87 11.39
C LYS A 62 16.45 -6.04 10.51
N ILE A 63 15.89 -7.25 10.71
CA ILE A 63 16.30 -8.46 9.98
C ILE A 63 15.73 -8.45 8.56
N PRO A 64 16.55 -8.46 7.49
CA PRO A 64 16.08 -8.52 6.11
C PRO A 64 15.16 -9.73 5.85
N PHE A 65 14.25 -9.61 4.89
CA PHE A 65 13.20 -10.58 4.53
C PHE A 65 12.12 -10.80 5.61
N ILE A 66 12.49 -10.98 6.88
CA ILE A 66 11.54 -11.12 8.00
C ILE A 66 10.81 -9.80 8.26
N ARG A 67 11.55 -8.69 8.25
CA ARG A 67 10.99 -7.35 8.46
C ARG A 67 9.90 -6.99 7.46
N GLY A 68 10.02 -7.44 6.21
CA GLY A 68 9.04 -7.12 5.16
C GLY A 68 7.68 -7.72 5.46
N SER A 69 7.67 -9.01 5.82
CA SER A 69 6.46 -9.69 6.25
C SER A 69 5.85 -9.07 7.51
N LEU A 70 6.67 -8.68 8.49
CA LEU A 70 6.19 -8.03 9.71
C LEU A 70 5.58 -6.66 9.44
N VAL A 71 6.23 -5.82 8.63
CA VAL A 71 5.72 -4.48 8.26
C VAL A 71 4.45 -4.60 7.40
N LEU A 72 4.38 -5.62 6.53
CA LEU A 72 3.18 -5.88 5.76
C LEU A 72 2.01 -6.27 6.68
N ILE A 73 2.22 -7.19 7.62
CA ILE A 73 1.20 -7.60 8.59
C ILE A 73 0.77 -6.42 9.46
N GLU A 74 1.72 -5.62 9.96
CA GLU A 74 1.45 -4.37 10.68
C GLU A 74 0.54 -3.45 9.87
N THR A 75 0.95 -3.14 8.63
CA THR A 75 0.25 -2.18 7.78
C THR A 75 -1.14 -2.69 7.39
N MET A 76 -1.29 -3.99 7.13
CA MET A 76 -2.60 -4.60 6.87
C MET A 76 -3.51 -4.56 8.10
N PHE A 77 -2.99 -4.89 9.29
CA PHE A 77 -3.76 -4.87 10.52
C PHE A 77 -4.24 -3.46 10.87
N LEU A 78 -3.32 -2.48 10.84
CA LEU A 78 -3.65 -1.06 11.06
C LEU A 78 -4.60 -0.56 9.97
N GLY A 79 -4.34 -0.88 8.71
CA GLY A 79 -5.17 -0.50 7.57
C GLY A 79 -6.60 -1.01 7.66
N ILE A 80 -6.82 -2.26 8.06
CA ILE A 80 -8.17 -2.81 8.28
C ILE A 80 -8.88 -2.09 9.42
N LYS A 81 -8.19 -1.87 10.55
CA LYS A 81 -8.76 -1.14 11.69
C LYS A 81 -9.15 0.29 11.30
N SER A 82 -8.30 0.99 10.56
CA SER A 82 -8.58 2.33 10.04
C SER A 82 -9.72 2.34 9.03
N LEU A 83 -9.83 1.32 8.16
CA LEU A 83 -10.94 1.21 7.21
C LEU A 83 -12.28 1.03 7.92
N ILE A 84 -12.34 0.15 8.91
CA ILE A 84 -13.53 -0.05 9.74
C ILE A 84 -13.92 1.25 10.43
N TYR A 85 -12.96 1.91 11.10
CA TYR A 85 -13.19 3.19 11.76
C TYR A 85 -13.74 4.23 10.77
N SER A 86 -13.11 4.36 9.59
CA SER A 86 -13.56 5.31 8.57
C SER A 86 -14.94 5.00 8.04
N ALA A 87 -15.29 3.72 7.88
CA ALA A 87 -16.62 3.31 7.44
C ALA A 87 -17.67 3.76 8.46
N ASN A 88 -17.47 3.45 9.75
CA ASN A 88 -18.41 3.81 10.83
C ASN A 88 -18.60 5.33 10.93
N VAL A 89 -17.49 6.09 10.95
CA VAL A 89 -17.53 7.56 11.02
C VAL A 89 -18.21 8.16 9.79
N SER A 90 -17.90 7.66 8.58
CA SER A 90 -18.52 8.13 7.34
C SER A 90 -20.01 7.78 7.24
N ALA A 91 -20.45 6.74 7.93
CA ALA A 91 -21.86 6.35 8.02
C ALA A 91 -22.62 7.11 9.12
N GLY A 92 -21.92 7.84 10.00
CA GLY A 92 -22.50 8.47 11.18
C GLY A 92 -22.93 7.47 12.25
N GLU A 93 -22.37 6.26 12.22
CA GLU A 93 -22.63 5.22 13.21
C GLU A 93 -21.73 5.43 14.44
N GLU A 94 -22.20 5.04 15.62
CA GLU A 94 -21.35 5.01 16.81
C GLU A 94 -20.16 4.07 16.57
N GLU A 95 -19.00 4.38 17.17
CA GLU A 95 -17.80 3.56 16.96
C GLU A 95 -18.01 2.13 17.48
N GLU A 96 -18.36 1.21 16.58
CA GLU A 96 -18.31 -0.22 16.88
C GLU A 96 -16.85 -0.67 16.93
N GLU A 97 -16.30 -0.81 18.14
CA GLU A 97 -14.98 -1.39 18.33
C GLU A 97 -14.99 -2.87 17.92
N ILE A 98 -14.53 -3.15 16.70
CA ILE A 98 -14.28 -4.52 16.27
C ILE A 98 -13.05 -5.04 17.02
N GLY A 99 -13.27 -5.99 17.93
CA GLY A 99 -12.19 -6.66 18.65
C GLY A 99 -11.21 -7.37 17.72
N ASN A 100 -10.01 -7.70 18.21
CA ASN A 100 -8.95 -8.34 17.42
C ASN A 100 -9.39 -9.60 16.66
N LEU A 101 -10.39 -10.34 17.19
CA LEU A 101 -10.98 -11.48 16.51
C LEU A 101 -11.73 -11.09 15.23
N GLY A 102 -12.52 -10.02 15.25
CA GLY A 102 -13.24 -9.55 14.07
C GLY A 102 -12.30 -9.02 12.99
N VAL A 103 -11.21 -8.37 13.39
CA VAL A 103 -10.12 -7.99 12.47
C VAL A 103 -9.47 -9.23 11.86
N ALA A 104 -9.18 -10.26 12.67
CA ALA A 104 -8.60 -11.51 12.18
C ALA A 104 -9.53 -12.26 11.21
N ILE A 105 -10.84 -12.27 11.46
CA ILE A 105 -11.84 -12.86 10.56
C ILE A 105 -11.87 -12.09 9.24
N SER A 106 -11.95 -10.76 9.29
CA SER A 106 -11.97 -9.90 8.09
C SER A 106 -10.69 -10.06 7.25
N LEU A 107 -9.54 -10.15 7.92
CA LEU A 107 -8.26 -10.44 7.28
C LEU A 107 -8.27 -11.83 6.62
N SER A 108 -8.81 -12.84 7.29
CA SER A 108 -8.88 -14.21 6.76
C SER A 108 -9.78 -14.29 5.52
N ILE A 109 -10.94 -13.61 5.55
CA ILE A 109 -11.88 -13.55 4.42
C ILE A 109 -11.25 -12.82 3.23
N SER A 110 -10.69 -11.62 3.45
CA SER A 110 -10.05 -10.83 2.39
C SER A 110 -8.83 -11.53 1.79
N LEU A 111 -8.02 -12.21 2.60
CA LEU A 111 -6.89 -13.00 2.12
C LEU A 111 -7.36 -14.22 1.30
N THR A 112 -8.39 -14.92 1.76
CA THR A 112 -8.99 -16.04 1.02
C THR A 112 -9.52 -15.58 -0.33
N PHE A 113 -10.27 -14.49 -0.36
CA PHE A 113 -10.77 -13.89 -1.60
C PHE A 113 -9.62 -13.48 -2.54
N THR A 114 -8.57 -12.86 -2.01
CA THR A 114 -7.37 -12.47 -2.78
C THR A 114 -6.67 -13.69 -3.39
N ILE A 115 -6.47 -14.76 -2.63
CA ILE A 115 -5.87 -16.00 -3.13
C ILE A 115 -6.74 -16.60 -4.24
N LEU A 116 -8.07 -16.64 -4.04
CA LEU A 116 -8.98 -17.18 -5.04
C LEU A 116 -8.97 -16.37 -6.33
N VAL A 117 -9.10 -15.04 -6.26
CA VAL A 117 -9.23 -14.17 -7.44
C VAL A 117 -7.90 -13.97 -8.17
N PHE A 118 -6.78 -13.83 -7.46
CA PHE A 118 -5.51 -13.45 -8.08
C PHE A 118 -4.52 -14.61 -8.27
N PHE A 119 -4.69 -15.73 -7.57
CA PHE A 119 -3.81 -16.90 -7.71
C PHE A 119 -4.53 -18.10 -8.32
N VAL A 120 -5.67 -18.50 -7.77
CA VAL A 120 -6.38 -19.72 -8.19
C VAL A 120 -7.13 -19.50 -9.51
N LEU A 121 -7.95 -18.46 -9.61
CA LEU A 121 -8.78 -18.20 -10.78
C LEU A 121 -7.95 -18.05 -12.07
N PRO A 122 -6.86 -17.24 -12.12
CA PRO A 122 -6.07 -17.12 -13.34
C PRO A 122 -5.38 -18.43 -13.72
N LEU A 123 -5.00 -19.24 -12.74
CA LEU A 123 -4.45 -20.58 -12.97
C LEU A 123 -5.50 -21.49 -13.63
N LEU A 124 -6.73 -21.51 -13.10
CA LEU A 124 -7.82 -22.30 -13.67
C LEU A 124 -8.13 -21.86 -15.10
N VAL A 125 -8.22 -20.54 -15.35
CA VAL A 125 -8.43 -20.00 -16.70
C VAL A 125 -7.35 -20.50 -17.64
N VAL A 126 -6.07 -20.42 -17.25
CA VAL A 126 -4.97 -20.91 -18.08
C VAL A 126 -5.03 -22.42 -18.26
N HIS A 127 -5.36 -23.19 -17.21
CA HIS A 127 -5.49 -24.65 -17.32
C HIS A 127 -6.53 -25.06 -18.38
N PHE A 128 -7.68 -24.38 -18.45
CA PHE A 128 -8.69 -24.63 -19.48
C PHE A 128 -8.21 -24.20 -20.88
N LEU A 129 -7.55 -23.05 -21.01
CA LEU A 129 -7.00 -22.57 -22.28
C LEU A 129 -5.85 -23.45 -22.82
N ASP A 130 -5.06 -24.03 -21.91
CA ASP A 130 -3.86 -24.81 -22.22
C ASP A 130 -4.14 -26.25 -22.64
N SER A 131 -5.38 -26.74 -22.45
CA SER A 131 -5.82 -28.07 -22.94
C SER A 131 -5.59 -28.27 -24.46
N THR A 132 -5.36 -27.18 -25.21
CA THR A 132 -5.21 -27.20 -26.67
C THR A 132 -3.81 -26.79 -27.17
N ILE A 133 -2.93 -26.17 -26.35
CA ILE A 133 -1.81 -25.36 -26.90
C ILE A 133 -0.39 -25.92 -26.64
N LEU A 134 -0.06 -26.57 -25.51
CA LEU A 134 1.34 -26.96 -25.20
C LEU A 134 1.49 -28.37 -24.59
N SER A 135 1.36 -29.41 -25.43
CA SER A 135 1.49 -30.83 -25.05
C SER A 135 2.92 -31.36 -24.90
N ALA A 136 3.96 -30.55 -25.15
CA ALA A 136 5.34 -31.01 -25.17
C ALA A 136 6.10 -30.68 -23.87
N GLN A 137 6.66 -31.68 -23.19
CA GLN A 137 7.35 -31.54 -21.90
C GLN A 137 8.86 -31.23 -22.03
N THR A 138 9.27 -30.34 -22.93
CA THR A 138 10.67 -29.85 -22.89
C THR A 138 10.80 -28.72 -21.86
N PRO A 139 11.97 -28.54 -21.22
CA PRO A 139 12.19 -27.43 -20.27
C PRO A 139 11.90 -26.04 -20.85
N ILE A 140 12.15 -25.86 -22.15
CA ILE A 140 11.92 -24.59 -22.85
C ILE A 140 10.42 -24.32 -23.01
N ILE A 141 9.65 -25.36 -23.33
CA ILE A 141 8.20 -25.26 -23.53
C ILE A 141 7.49 -25.03 -22.19
N SER A 142 7.96 -25.70 -21.12
CA SER A 142 7.41 -25.47 -19.77
C SER A 142 7.71 -24.07 -19.25
N PHE A 143 8.93 -23.55 -19.45
CA PHE A 143 9.28 -22.16 -19.13
C PHE A 143 8.39 -21.17 -19.88
N THR A 144 8.30 -21.31 -21.21
CA THR A 144 7.52 -20.41 -22.07
C THR A 144 6.05 -20.40 -21.66
N SER A 145 5.49 -21.56 -21.36
CA SER A 145 4.10 -21.66 -20.94
C SER A 145 3.83 -21.05 -19.55
N ASN A 146 4.74 -21.25 -18.59
CA ASN A 146 4.63 -20.60 -17.28
C ASN A 146 4.79 -19.08 -17.38
N LEU A 147 5.62 -18.60 -18.31
CA LEU A 147 5.75 -17.18 -18.61
C LEU A 147 4.45 -16.61 -19.20
N ILE A 148 3.82 -17.32 -20.14
CA ILE A 148 2.51 -16.95 -20.71
C ILE A 148 1.45 -16.94 -19.61
N GLU A 149 1.40 -17.95 -18.73
CA GLU A 149 0.50 -17.97 -17.58
C GLU A 149 0.70 -16.74 -16.70
N GLY A 150 1.95 -16.37 -16.43
CA GLY A 150 2.31 -15.19 -15.66
C GLY A 150 1.84 -13.89 -16.32
N ILE A 151 2.01 -13.75 -17.63
CA ILE A 151 1.56 -12.58 -18.40
C ILE A 151 0.03 -12.48 -18.40
N ILE A 152 -0.67 -13.59 -18.60
CA ILE A 152 -2.14 -13.65 -18.53
C ILE A 152 -2.60 -13.18 -17.13
N ARG A 153 -1.98 -13.70 -16.07
CA ARG A 153 -2.29 -13.31 -14.69
C ARG A 153 -2.05 -11.83 -14.43
N LEU A 154 -0.92 -11.28 -14.88
CA LEU A 154 -0.62 -9.86 -14.76
C LEU A 154 -1.64 -9.00 -15.53
N THR A 155 -2.07 -9.48 -16.70
CA THR A 155 -3.11 -8.81 -17.51
C THR A 155 -4.44 -8.79 -16.79
N PHE A 156 -4.88 -9.92 -16.21
CA PHE A 156 -6.10 -9.99 -15.39
C PHE A 156 -6.03 -9.05 -14.19
N PHE A 157 -4.89 -8.97 -13.51
CA PHE A 157 -4.69 -8.06 -12.39
C PHE A 157 -4.84 -6.58 -12.81
N ILE A 158 -4.16 -6.17 -13.88
CA ILE A 158 -4.25 -4.79 -14.39
C ILE A 158 -5.67 -4.48 -14.86
N LEU A 159 -6.30 -5.41 -15.59
CA LEU A 159 -7.68 -5.28 -16.08
C LEU A 159 -8.66 -5.13 -14.91
N TYR A 160 -8.52 -5.93 -13.86
CA TYR A 160 -9.33 -5.84 -12.66
C TYR A 160 -9.24 -4.45 -12.02
N ILE A 161 -8.03 -3.95 -11.77
CA ILE A 161 -7.82 -2.62 -11.17
C ILE A 161 -8.41 -1.52 -12.05
N TRP A 162 -8.22 -1.62 -13.37
CA TRP A 162 -8.81 -0.69 -14.32
C TRP A 162 -10.34 -0.69 -14.28
N LEU A 163 -10.97 -1.88 -14.21
CA LEU A 163 -12.43 -2.02 -14.15
C LEU A 163 -13.04 -1.47 -12.87
N ILE A 164 -12.49 -1.82 -11.69
CA ILE A 164 -13.04 -1.33 -10.42
C ILE A 164 -12.87 0.19 -10.27
N GLY A 165 -11.89 0.79 -10.95
CA GLY A 165 -11.68 2.24 -10.94
C GLY A 165 -12.81 3.05 -11.58
N PHE A 166 -13.75 2.40 -12.28
CA PHE A 166 -14.97 3.04 -12.79
C PHE A 166 -16.10 3.10 -11.75
N MET A 167 -16.00 2.35 -10.65
CA MET A 167 -16.98 2.40 -9.57
C MET A 167 -16.81 3.73 -8.80
N PRO A 168 -17.89 4.51 -8.57
CA PRO A 168 -17.81 5.83 -7.93
C PRO A 168 -17.07 5.81 -6.58
N ASP A 169 -17.39 4.84 -5.72
CA ASP A 169 -16.80 4.72 -4.38
C ASP A 169 -15.30 4.44 -4.46
N ILE A 170 -14.88 3.53 -5.35
CA ILE A 170 -13.47 3.21 -5.56
C ILE A 170 -12.72 4.39 -6.18
N LYS A 171 -13.33 5.10 -7.13
CA LYS A 171 -12.77 6.32 -7.69
C LYS A 171 -12.53 7.36 -6.59
N ARG A 172 -13.47 7.51 -5.66
CA ARG A 172 -13.35 8.42 -4.52
C ARG A 172 -12.20 8.02 -3.58
N VAL A 173 -12.04 6.74 -3.27
CA VAL A 173 -10.87 6.22 -2.54
C VAL A 173 -9.57 6.49 -3.30
N PHE A 174 -9.54 6.35 -4.63
CA PHE A 174 -8.35 6.68 -5.43
C PHE A 174 -8.01 8.17 -5.44
N GLN A 175 -8.99 9.04 -5.24
CA GLN A 175 -8.73 10.47 -5.05
C GLN A 175 -8.11 10.75 -3.68
N TYR A 176 -8.65 10.17 -2.61
CA TYR A 176 -8.02 10.23 -1.27
C TYR A 176 -6.57 9.70 -1.28
N HIS A 177 -6.30 8.67 -2.09
CA HIS A 177 -4.96 8.15 -2.30
C HIS A 177 -4.05 9.16 -3.04
N GLY A 178 -4.59 9.88 -4.03
CA GLY A 178 -3.90 11.00 -4.65
C GLY A 178 -3.57 12.09 -3.64
N ALA A 179 -4.53 12.46 -2.79
CA ALA A 179 -4.37 13.46 -1.74
C ALA A 179 -3.27 13.06 -0.73
N GLU A 180 -3.27 11.82 -0.25
CA GLU A 180 -2.21 11.29 0.63
C GLU A 180 -0.82 11.41 -0.01
N HIS A 181 -0.66 10.95 -1.24
CA HIS A 181 0.62 11.06 -1.95
C HIS A 181 1.08 12.51 -2.16
N MET A 182 0.17 13.41 -2.50
CA MET A 182 0.51 14.82 -2.74
C MET A 182 0.91 15.50 -1.43
N THR A 183 0.22 15.21 -0.33
CA THR A 183 0.55 15.73 1.01
C THR A 183 1.90 15.20 1.50
N VAL A 184 2.16 13.89 1.37
CA VAL A 184 3.46 13.29 1.72
C VAL A 184 4.59 13.95 0.93
N LYS A 185 4.42 14.19 -0.37
CA LYS A 185 5.44 14.89 -1.17
C LYS A 185 5.68 16.33 -0.76
N ALA A 186 4.62 17.07 -0.45
CA ALA A 186 4.75 18.45 0.05
C ALA A 186 5.54 18.49 1.35
N TYR A 187 5.26 17.54 2.25
CA TYR A 187 5.99 17.37 3.49
C TYR A 187 7.48 17.03 3.24
N GLU A 188 7.76 16.06 2.37
CA GLU A 188 9.13 15.64 2.02
C GLU A 188 9.92 16.75 1.31
N ALA A 189 9.23 17.63 0.57
CA ALA A 189 9.80 18.83 -0.02
C ALA A 189 10.00 19.97 0.99
N ASN A 190 9.65 19.78 2.26
CA ASN A 190 9.70 20.79 3.32
C ASN A 190 8.88 22.05 2.99
N LEU A 191 7.74 21.88 2.32
CA LEU A 191 6.80 22.97 2.07
C LEU A 191 5.72 23.01 3.17
N PRO A 192 5.16 24.19 3.48
CA PRO A 192 3.99 24.29 4.35
C PRO A 192 2.83 23.43 3.82
N LEU A 193 2.14 22.73 4.72
CA LEU A 193 1.00 21.87 4.41
C LEU A 193 -0.25 22.70 4.11
N GLU A 194 -0.22 23.37 2.97
CA GLU A 194 -1.30 24.18 2.43
C GLU A 194 -1.78 23.59 1.11
N ILE A 195 -3.09 23.70 0.84
CA ILE A 195 -3.72 23.19 -0.39
C ILE A 195 -2.98 23.67 -1.65
N THR A 196 -2.64 24.95 -1.69
CA THR A 196 -1.90 25.58 -2.81
C THR A 196 -0.55 24.92 -3.05
N ASN A 197 0.18 24.56 -1.99
CA ASN A 197 1.46 23.90 -2.08
C ASN A 197 1.35 22.41 -2.41
N ILE A 198 0.23 21.76 -2.08
CA ILE A 198 0.02 20.34 -2.31
C ILE A 198 -0.43 20.09 -3.77
N ARG A 199 -1.28 20.96 -4.32
CA ARG A 199 -1.81 20.85 -5.70
C ARG A 199 -0.76 20.79 -6.81
N GLN A 200 0.44 21.28 -6.55
CA GLN A 200 1.55 21.28 -7.51
C GLN A 200 2.26 19.91 -7.61
N PHE A 201 1.99 18.97 -6.70
CA PHE A 201 2.58 17.64 -6.75
C PHE A 201 1.71 16.67 -7.56
N SER A 202 2.36 15.77 -8.30
CA SER A 202 1.66 14.65 -8.96
C SER A 202 1.14 13.64 -7.94
N THR A 203 0.02 13.00 -8.24
CA THR A 203 -0.54 11.89 -7.45
C THR A 203 0.33 10.63 -7.40
N ALA A 204 1.38 10.48 -8.22
CA ALA A 204 2.18 9.25 -8.26
C ALA A 204 3.42 9.32 -7.35
N HIS A 205 3.59 8.43 -6.38
CA HIS A 205 4.70 8.41 -5.42
C HIS A 205 5.57 7.15 -5.55
N PRO A 206 6.92 7.26 -5.58
CA PRO A 206 7.81 6.11 -5.77
C PRO A 206 7.73 5.07 -4.65
N ARG A 207 7.24 5.45 -3.45
CA ARG A 207 7.16 4.57 -2.27
C ARG A 207 5.75 4.04 -1.97
N CYS A 208 4.80 4.20 -2.89
CA CYS A 208 3.42 3.76 -2.70
C CYS A 208 3.32 2.23 -2.46
N GLY A 209 2.44 1.80 -1.55
CA GLY A 209 2.11 0.39 -1.34
C GLY A 209 1.50 -0.33 -2.55
N THR A 210 0.88 0.38 -3.51
CA THR A 210 0.41 -0.26 -4.76
C THR A 210 1.57 -0.75 -5.63
N ALA A 211 2.77 -0.17 -5.47
CA ALA A 211 4.00 -0.69 -6.04
C ALA A 211 4.33 -2.09 -5.54
N PHE A 212 4.03 -2.36 -4.27
CA PHE A 212 4.27 -3.65 -3.64
C PHE A 212 3.49 -4.75 -4.36
N LEU A 213 2.20 -4.53 -4.64
CA LEU A 213 1.37 -5.51 -5.35
C LEU A 213 1.93 -5.83 -6.73
N LEU A 214 2.33 -4.82 -7.51
CA LEU A 214 2.94 -5.04 -8.82
C LEU A 214 4.26 -5.82 -8.71
N LEU A 215 5.10 -5.48 -7.74
CA LEU A 215 6.36 -6.18 -7.49
C LEU A 215 6.13 -7.64 -7.11
N VAL A 216 5.17 -7.92 -6.22
CA VAL A 216 4.75 -9.28 -5.88
C VAL A 216 4.33 -10.05 -7.12
N MET A 217 3.55 -9.43 -8.02
CA MET A 217 3.11 -10.08 -9.26
C MET A 217 4.29 -10.35 -10.22
N ILE A 218 5.16 -9.38 -10.46
CA ILE A 218 6.33 -9.55 -11.33
C ILE A 218 7.28 -10.61 -10.78
N ILE A 219 7.60 -10.55 -9.49
CA ILE A 219 8.47 -11.52 -8.83
C ILE A 219 7.82 -12.91 -8.86
N SER A 220 6.50 -13.00 -8.69
CA SER A 220 5.75 -14.25 -8.85
C SER A 220 5.92 -14.84 -10.26
N VAL A 221 5.74 -14.05 -11.32
CA VAL A 221 5.91 -14.51 -12.71
C VAL A 221 7.32 -15.06 -12.92
N ILE A 222 8.34 -14.32 -12.50
CA ILE A 222 9.74 -14.74 -12.63
C ILE A 222 9.97 -16.04 -11.85
N THR A 223 9.50 -16.11 -10.60
CA THR A 223 9.71 -17.26 -9.71
C THR A 223 9.06 -18.51 -10.32
N PHE A 224 7.79 -18.45 -10.69
CA PHE A 224 7.04 -19.59 -11.21
C PHE A 224 7.46 -20.00 -12.63
N ALA A 225 8.06 -19.09 -13.42
CA ALA A 225 8.60 -19.44 -14.73
C ALA A 225 9.63 -20.60 -14.65
N PHE A 226 10.42 -20.64 -13.58
CA PHE A 226 11.47 -21.66 -13.38
C PHE A 226 11.01 -22.93 -12.64
N LEU A 227 9.77 -22.99 -12.12
CA LEU A 227 9.28 -24.15 -11.35
C LEU A 227 8.81 -25.33 -12.20
N GLY A 228 8.87 -25.20 -13.53
CA GLY A 228 8.36 -26.23 -14.44
C GLY A 228 6.85 -26.44 -14.29
N ARG A 229 6.37 -27.63 -14.67
CA ARG A 229 4.94 -27.91 -14.84
C ARG A 229 4.50 -29.17 -14.09
N PRO A 230 4.55 -29.19 -12.74
CA PRO A 230 4.07 -30.33 -11.95
C PRO A 230 2.55 -30.50 -12.09
N ASP A 231 1.96 -31.51 -11.45
CA ASP A 231 0.50 -31.66 -11.45
C ASP A 231 -0.22 -30.43 -10.84
N LEU A 232 -1.53 -30.34 -11.09
CA LEU A 232 -2.34 -29.18 -10.71
C LEU A 232 -2.27 -28.88 -9.20
N TRP A 233 -2.25 -29.90 -8.36
CA TRP A 233 -2.24 -29.71 -6.91
C TRP A 233 -0.90 -29.19 -6.42
N LEU A 234 0.21 -29.76 -6.88
CA LEU A 234 1.54 -29.24 -6.59
C LEU A 234 1.73 -27.81 -7.12
N ARG A 235 1.12 -27.48 -8.27
CA ARG A 235 1.10 -26.11 -8.79
C ARG A 235 0.36 -25.13 -7.88
N ILE A 236 -0.81 -25.51 -7.35
CA ILE A 236 -1.57 -24.66 -6.43
C ILE A 236 -0.82 -24.51 -5.11
N ILE A 237 -0.34 -25.62 -4.54
CA ILE A 237 0.38 -25.63 -3.26
C ILE A 237 1.67 -24.78 -3.34
N SER A 238 2.48 -24.96 -4.38
CA SER A 238 3.71 -24.17 -4.58
C SER A 238 3.42 -22.68 -4.70
N ARG A 239 2.31 -22.29 -5.35
CA ARG A 239 1.93 -20.88 -5.46
C ARG A 239 1.56 -20.26 -4.12
N VAL A 240 0.85 -20.99 -3.25
CA VAL A 240 0.45 -20.52 -1.91
C VAL A 240 1.64 -20.47 -0.96
N ILE A 241 2.45 -21.55 -0.90
CA ILE A 241 3.60 -21.64 0.03
C ILE A 241 4.67 -20.60 -0.29
N LEU A 242 4.85 -20.22 -1.56
CA LEU A 242 5.86 -19.24 -1.95
C LEU A 242 5.42 -17.78 -1.77
N ILE A 243 4.16 -17.49 -1.42
CA ILE A 243 3.67 -16.12 -1.18
C ILE A 243 4.55 -15.36 -0.17
N PRO A 244 4.87 -15.89 1.03
CA PRO A 244 5.68 -15.15 2.01
C PRO A 244 7.09 -14.84 1.51
N VAL A 245 7.70 -15.76 0.75
CA VAL A 245 9.05 -15.56 0.18
C VAL A 245 9.01 -14.46 -0.88
N ILE A 246 8.02 -14.52 -1.78
CA ILE A 246 7.82 -13.51 -2.83
C ILE A 246 7.54 -12.14 -2.20
N ALA A 247 6.67 -12.07 -1.18
CA ALA A 247 6.38 -10.86 -0.44
C ALA A 247 7.62 -10.27 0.24
N GLY A 248 8.46 -11.11 0.86
CA GLY A 248 9.72 -10.68 1.46
C GLY A 248 10.67 -10.06 0.42
N ILE A 249 10.85 -10.71 -0.73
CA ILE A 249 11.68 -10.18 -1.83
C ILE A 249 11.10 -8.87 -2.38
N ALA A 250 9.78 -8.81 -2.57
CA ALA A 250 9.09 -7.62 -3.07
C ALA A 250 9.27 -6.43 -2.13
N TYR A 251 9.18 -6.66 -0.82
CA TYR A 251 9.38 -5.60 0.18
C TYR A 251 10.81 -5.07 0.17
N GLU A 252 11.81 -5.96 0.14
CA GLU A 252 13.21 -5.53 0.07
C GLU A 252 13.51 -4.77 -1.23
N THR A 253 12.91 -5.20 -2.35
CA THR A 253 13.01 -4.53 -3.65
C THR A 253 12.36 -3.14 -3.59
N LEU A 254 11.17 -3.02 -3.00
CA LEU A 254 10.48 -1.74 -2.84
C LEU A 254 11.29 -0.76 -1.98
N ARG A 255 11.84 -1.25 -0.87
CA ARG A 255 12.69 -0.43 0.01
C ARG A 255 13.98 0.00 -0.70
N PHE A 256 14.61 -0.91 -1.44
CA PHE A 256 15.83 -0.62 -2.19
C PHE A 256 15.59 0.46 -3.25
N THR A 257 14.52 0.33 -4.03
CA THR A 257 14.15 1.28 -5.09
C THR A 257 13.76 2.64 -4.52
N GLY A 258 13.02 2.68 -3.40
CA GLY A 258 12.69 3.93 -2.71
C GLY A 258 13.91 4.67 -2.16
N LYS A 259 14.94 3.96 -1.66
CA LYS A 259 16.17 4.57 -1.14
C LYS A 259 17.13 5.05 -2.23
N HIS A 260 17.06 4.48 -3.44
CA HIS A 260 17.98 4.76 -4.54
C HIS A 260 17.24 5.35 -5.75
N SER A 261 16.16 6.09 -5.52
CA SER A 261 15.32 6.68 -6.56
C SER A 261 16.07 7.62 -7.52
N ASP A 262 17.23 8.13 -7.12
CA ASP A 262 18.09 8.98 -7.96
C ASP A 262 18.88 8.20 -9.02
N ASN A 263 19.09 6.89 -8.82
CA ASN A 263 19.85 6.05 -9.74
C ASN A 263 19.06 5.77 -11.03
N ILE A 264 19.70 5.95 -12.19
CA ILE A 264 19.09 5.77 -13.52
C ILE A 264 18.48 4.37 -13.70
N PHE A 265 19.17 3.32 -13.25
CA PHE A 265 18.66 1.95 -13.36
C PHE A 265 17.42 1.73 -12.48
N VAL A 266 17.42 2.33 -11.29
CA VAL A 266 16.28 2.27 -10.37
C VAL A 266 15.09 3.05 -10.92
N LYS A 267 15.32 4.20 -11.57
CA LYS A 267 14.26 4.96 -12.25
C LYS A 267 13.56 4.10 -13.31
N TRP A 268 14.31 3.37 -14.13
CA TRP A 268 13.73 2.44 -15.10
C TRP A 268 12.86 1.35 -14.45
N LEU A 269 13.29 0.83 -13.30
CA LEU A 269 12.52 -0.19 -12.56
C LEU A 269 11.23 0.37 -11.94
N ILE A 270 11.18 1.67 -11.62
CA ILE A 270 10.03 2.35 -11.02
C ILE A 270 8.97 2.74 -12.07
N ILE A 271 9.32 2.89 -13.36
CA ILE A 271 8.40 3.33 -14.42
C ILE A 271 7.10 2.48 -14.48
N PRO A 272 7.15 1.14 -14.51
CA PRO A 272 5.94 0.33 -14.56
C PRO A 272 5.04 0.55 -13.35
N ASN A 273 5.64 0.74 -12.17
CA ASN A 273 4.92 1.07 -10.95
C ASN A 273 4.23 2.44 -11.04
N MET A 274 4.93 3.48 -11.49
CA MET A 274 4.32 4.81 -11.68
C MET A 274 3.19 4.78 -12.72
N ALA A 275 3.30 3.93 -13.74
CA ALA A 275 2.23 3.72 -14.71
C ALA A 275 1.00 3.06 -14.07
N LEU A 276 1.20 2.02 -13.24
CA LEU A 276 0.11 1.38 -12.50
C LEU A 276 -0.61 2.37 -11.57
N GLN A 277 0.12 3.28 -10.94
CA GLN A 277 -0.46 4.29 -10.05
C GLN A 277 -1.44 5.23 -10.75
N LYS A 278 -1.35 5.43 -12.06
CA LYS A 278 -2.36 6.19 -12.83
C LYS A 278 -3.74 5.52 -12.81
N LEU A 279 -3.79 4.22 -12.52
CA LEU A 279 -5.02 3.46 -12.35
C LEU A 279 -5.55 3.54 -10.91
N THR A 280 -4.67 3.60 -9.91
CA THR A 280 -5.02 3.54 -8.48
C THR A 280 -4.96 4.88 -7.74
N THR A 281 -4.64 5.97 -8.43
CA THR A 281 -4.69 7.34 -7.93
C THR A 281 -5.46 8.21 -8.90
N LYS A 282 -6.17 9.21 -8.38
CA LYS A 282 -6.91 10.22 -9.13
C LYS A 282 -6.67 11.59 -8.50
N GLU A 283 -6.87 12.64 -9.28
CA GLU A 283 -6.77 14.02 -8.78
C GLU A 283 -7.84 14.27 -7.70
N PRO A 284 -7.43 14.66 -6.48
CA PRO A 284 -8.35 14.99 -5.40
C PRO A 284 -8.96 16.38 -5.56
N ASP A 285 -10.09 16.59 -4.89
CA ASP A 285 -10.61 17.93 -4.61
C ASP A 285 -9.94 18.55 -3.37
N ASP A 286 -10.25 19.82 -3.07
CA ASP A 286 -9.66 20.54 -1.95
C ASP A 286 -10.09 19.93 -0.60
N ASP A 287 -11.32 19.44 -0.50
CA ASP A 287 -11.86 18.83 0.71
C ASP A 287 -11.11 17.55 1.08
N GLN A 288 -10.69 16.78 0.07
CA GLN A 288 -9.85 15.58 0.22
C GLN A 288 -8.42 15.92 0.61
N ILE A 289 -7.85 17.00 0.05
CA ILE A 289 -6.52 17.49 0.43
C ILE A 289 -6.53 17.98 1.89
N GLU A 290 -7.58 18.69 2.31
CA GLU A 290 -7.75 19.16 3.69
C GLU A 290 -7.69 18.00 4.69
N ILE A 291 -8.38 16.89 4.40
CA ILE A 291 -8.36 15.70 5.26
C ILE A 291 -6.97 15.06 5.31
N ALA A 292 -6.26 15.03 4.18
CA ALA A 292 -4.90 14.51 4.14
C ALA A 292 -3.92 15.40 4.93
N ILE A 293 -4.08 16.72 4.89
CA ILE A 293 -3.32 17.68 5.70
C ILE A 293 -3.58 17.40 7.18
N ASP A 294 -4.84 17.35 7.59
CA ASP A 294 -5.22 17.14 8.99
C ASP A 294 -4.66 15.82 9.54
N ALA A 295 -4.75 14.72 8.78
CA ALA A 295 -4.16 13.43 9.17
C ALA A 295 -2.63 13.52 9.32
N MET A 296 -1.97 14.25 8.42
CA MET A 296 -0.51 14.43 8.44
C MET A 296 -0.08 15.26 9.65
N GLU A 297 -0.73 16.40 9.90
CA GLU A 297 -0.41 17.29 11.02
C GLU A 297 -0.63 16.61 12.37
N ASN A 298 -1.76 15.90 12.54
CA ASN A 298 -2.04 15.14 13.74
C ASN A 298 -0.99 14.04 14.00
N ALA A 299 -0.51 13.35 12.95
CA ALA A 299 0.55 12.35 13.08
C ALA A 299 1.89 12.97 13.50
N ILE A 300 2.25 14.12 12.92
CA ILE A 300 3.48 14.86 13.25
C ILE A 300 3.43 15.37 14.69
N GLU A 301 2.32 16.00 15.09
CA GLU A 301 2.17 16.55 16.43
C GLU A 301 2.27 15.45 17.51
N ALA A 302 1.67 14.29 17.26
CA ALA A 302 1.74 13.16 18.17
C ALA A 302 3.16 12.60 18.32
N ASP A 303 3.88 12.42 17.22
CA ASP A 303 5.28 11.98 17.26
C ASP A 303 6.19 13.00 17.95
N GLN A 304 5.93 14.30 17.78
CA GLN A 304 6.69 15.36 18.48
C GLN A 304 6.44 15.34 19.99
N LYS A 305 5.19 15.13 20.43
CA LYS A 305 4.84 15.01 21.86
C LYS A 305 5.56 13.83 22.54
N ASP A 306 5.74 12.73 21.83
CA ASP A 306 6.49 11.59 22.36
C ASP A 306 7.98 11.89 22.46
N LEU A 307 8.57 12.60 21.49
CA LEU A 307 9.96 13.03 21.54
C LEU A 307 10.22 13.98 22.73
N THR A 308 9.30 14.89 23.02
CA THR A 308 9.43 15.79 24.18
C THR A 308 9.39 15.03 25.50
N LYS A 309 8.51 14.03 25.64
CA LYS A 309 8.41 13.20 26.85
C LYS A 309 9.62 12.30 27.10
N ILE A 310 10.38 11.94 26.06
CA ILE A 310 11.60 11.13 26.19
C ILE A 310 12.79 11.98 26.67
N ASN A 311 12.77 13.29 26.41
CA ASN A 311 13.85 14.22 26.74
C ASN A 311 13.68 14.92 28.10
N GLU A 312 12.56 14.68 28.80
CA GLU A 312 12.30 15.09 30.19
C GLU A 312 12.64 13.96 31.17
#